data_AF-A0AAN8G4S6-F1
#
_entry.id   AF-A0AAN8G4S6-F1
#
_cell.length_a   1.000
_cell.length_b   1.000
_cell.length_c   1.000
_cell.angle_alpha   90.00
_cell.angle_beta   90.00
_cell.angle_gamma   90.00
#
_symmetry.space_group_name_H-M   'P 1'
#
loop_
_entity.id
_entity.type
_entity.pdbx_description
1 polymer ?
#
loop_
_entity_poly.entity_id
_entity_poly.type
_entity_poly.pdbx_seq_one_letter_code
_entity_poly.pdbx_strand_id
1 'polypeptide(L)'
;MSNYQLDLMPYRTCCTYAQHCEFYYWRRMTNGCQDYKAPAAGYMYGEPHVITFDGAKYTFPGKGYFVLVMSDDPTHKLMVQVRLEQPDDTLWHSHVNATVITGVAVQENDSSIVQVFARKPMRRWRYRTDVYVDGVRRFFDKPHWKYQQFRNVDLRNPLQNMNQSEIIIMLKSGVGIQVHESYGMLDVLVSLPPSYNTTCKPGVTASSSLNAMDGTTRCYTTLGLLGTYNNDINDDLMSSTGQVTRSSGDTFTASTTQMIYDQFGSTCESARLLVQSSWQLHFLTVTALKILFLAANSFTQYST
;
A
#
# COMPACT_ATOMS: atom_id res chain seq x y z
N MET A 1 15.12 -13.40 -28.82
CA MET A 1 16.04 -14.42 -28.26
C MET A 1 15.54 -15.03 -26.94
N SER A 2 14.77 -14.32 -26.10
CA SER A 2 14.31 -14.86 -24.80
C SER A 2 13.44 -16.11 -24.91
N ASN A 3 12.45 -16.15 -25.82
CA ASN A 3 11.56 -17.30 -25.95
C ASN A 3 12.28 -18.58 -26.39
N TYR A 4 13.26 -18.48 -27.30
CA TYR A 4 14.03 -19.65 -27.73
C TYR A 4 14.85 -20.25 -26.57
N GLN A 5 15.53 -19.39 -25.81
CA GLN A 5 16.41 -19.82 -24.72
C GLN A 5 15.65 -20.21 -23.46
N LEU A 6 14.61 -19.46 -23.11
CA LEU A 6 13.87 -19.66 -21.87
C LEU A 6 12.75 -20.66 -22.04
N ASP A 7 12.08 -20.79 -23.19
CA ASP A 7 10.89 -21.65 -23.32
C ASP A 7 11.16 -22.87 -24.21
N LEU A 8 11.69 -22.67 -25.43
CA LEU A 8 11.83 -23.73 -26.43
C LEU A 8 13.01 -24.69 -26.15
N MET A 9 14.18 -24.16 -25.76
CA MET A 9 15.38 -24.95 -25.45
C MET A 9 15.14 -25.96 -24.31
N PRO A 10 14.60 -25.54 -23.15
CA PRO A 10 14.38 -26.47 -22.05
C PRO A 10 13.27 -27.48 -22.36
N TYR A 11 12.25 -27.08 -23.14
CA TYR A 11 11.24 -28.01 -23.64
C TYR A 11 11.85 -29.08 -24.52
N ARG A 12 12.62 -28.73 -25.55
CA ARG A 12 13.26 -29.72 -26.43
C ARG A 12 14.21 -30.64 -25.67
N THR A 13 14.96 -30.10 -24.72
CA THR A 13 15.93 -30.88 -23.95
C THR A 13 15.24 -31.92 -23.07
N CYS A 14 14.22 -31.53 -22.29
CA CYS A 14 13.52 -32.46 -21.41
C CYS A 14 12.49 -33.34 -22.13
N CYS A 15 11.63 -32.75 -22.97
CA CYS A 15 10.53 -33.46 -23.63
C CYS A 15 10.96 -34.25 -24.86
N THR A 16 11.82 -33.68 -25.71
CA THR A 16 12.16 -34.29 -27.01
C THR A 16 13.39 -35.20 -26.90
N TYR A 17 14.47 -34.71 -26.31
CA TYR A 17 15.73 -35.47 -26.24
C TYR A 17 15.77 -36.47 -25.09
N ALA A 18 15.37 -36.05 -23.89
CA ALA A 18 15.35 -36.92 -22.72
C ALA A 18 14.06 -37.74 -22.57
N GLN A 19 13.00 -37.45 -23.36
CA GLN A 19 11.68 -38.10 -23.29
C GLN A 19 11.01 -38.08 -21.91
N HIS A 20 11.41 -37.16 -21.03
CA HIS A 20 10.86 -37.00 -19.69
C HIS A 20 10.08 -35.68 -19.60
N CYS A 21 8.96 -35.63 -20.31
CA CYS A 21 8.09 -34.46 -20.29
C CYS A 21 7.54 -34.15 -18.90
N GLU A 22 7.37 -35.17 -18.05
CA GLU A 22 6.91 -34.98 -16.67
C GLU A 22 7.82 -34.02 -15.88
N PHE A 23 9.14 -34.08 -16.04
CA PHE A 23 10.05 -33.16 -15.33
C PHE A 23 9.99 -31.75 -15.88
N TYR A 24 9.78 -31.59 -17.19
CA TYR A 24 9.56 -30.28 -17.78
C TYR A 24 8.31 -29.63 -17.19
N TYR A 25 7.18 -30.36 -17.20
CA TYR A 25 5.90 -29.84 -16.72
C TYR A 25 5.82 -29.71 -15.19
N TRP A 26 6.53 -30.55 -14.43
CA TRP A 26 6.65 -30.40 -12.98
C TRP A 26 7.39 -29.13 -12.59
N ARG A 27 8.49 -28.82 -13.30
CA ARG A 27 9.29 -27.60 -13.03
C ARG A 27 8.69 -26.35 -13.66
N ARG A 28 7.85 -26.53 -14.69
CA ARG A 28 7.19 -25.48 -15.47
C ARG A 28 5.78 -25.93 -15.79
N MET A 29 4.88 -25.68 -14.84
CA MET A 29 3.45 -25.98 -14.97
C MET A 29 2.92 -25.47 -16.32
N THR A 30 2.13 -26.30 -17.00
CA THR A 30 1.53 -25.99 -18.30
C THR A 30 0.62 -24.77 -18.26
N ASN A 31 0.40 -24.13 -19.42
CA ASN A 31 -0.65 -23.13 -19.70
C ASN A 31 -2.09 -23.58 -19.38
N GLY A 32 -2.32 -24.77 -18.81
CA GLY A 32 -3.66 -25.25 -18.47
C GLY A 32 -4.35 -24.45 -17.36
N CYS A 33 -3.65 -23.53 -16.68
CA CYS A 33 -4.15 -22.72 -15.56
C CYS A 33 -4.78 -23.54 -14.41
N GLN A 34 -4.66 -24.87 -14.46
CA GLN A 34 -5.11 -25.80 -13.43
C GLN A 34 -4.26 -25.49 -12.19
N ASP A 35 -4.91 -25.01 -11.12
CA ASP A 35 -4.35 -24.54 -9.86
C ASP A 35 -3.70 -23.15 -9.83
N TYR A 36 -3.71 -22.38 -10.93
CA TYR A 36 -3.31 -20.97 -10.85
C TYR A 36 -4.34 -20.17 -10.07
N LYS A 37 -4.00 -19.81 -8.83
CA LYS A 37 -4.75 -18.85 -8.04
C LYS A 37 -4.23 -17.45 -8.35
N ALA A 38 -5.04 -16.69 -9.08
CA ALA A 38 -4.71 -15.30 -9.39
C ALA A 38 -4.60 -14.47 -8.09
N PRO A 39 -3.63 -13.54 -8.01
CA PRO A 39 -3.58 -12.60 -6.91
C PRO A 39 -4.78 -11.64 -6.98
N ALA A 40 -5.27 -11.21 -5.82
CA ALA A 40 -6.29 -10.15 -5.77
C ALA A 40 -5.63 -8.80 -6.02
N ALA A 41 -6.34 -7.89 -6.69
CA ALA A 41 -5.85 -6.56 -7.01
C ALA A 41 -6.82 -5.51 -6.46
N GLY A 42 -6.30 -4.62 -5.64
CA GLY A 42 -6.98 -3.41 -5.20
C GLY A 42 -6.37 -2.19 -5.89
N TYR A 43 -7.19 -1.18 -6.17
CA TYR A 43 -6.78 -0.04 -6.98
C TYR A 43 -7.32 1.27 -6.42
N MET A 44 -6.47 2.30 -6.34
CA MET A 44 -6.87 3.66 -5.98
C MET A 44 -6.35 4.64 -7.03
N TYR A 45 -7.22 5.45 -7.62
CA TYR A 45 -6.88 6.28 -8.78
C TYR A 45 -7.68 7.58 -8.86
N GLY A 46 -7.16 8.58 -9.58
CA GLY A 46 -7.86 9.85 -9.85
C GLY A 46 -8.25 10.66 -8.61
N GLU A 47 -9.47 11.22 -8.60
CA GLU A 47 -10.12 11.78 -7.40
C GLU A 47 -10.72 10.62 -6.60
N PRO A 48 -10.23 10.35 -5.39
CA PRO A 48 -9.69 9.03 -5.11
C PRO A 48 -10.79 7.97 -5.18
N HIS A 49 -10.85 7.30 -6.32
CA HIS A 49 -11.75 6.18 -6.54
C HIS A 49 -11.04 4.92 -6.10
N VAL A 50 -11.68 4.16 -5.22
CA VAL A 50 -11.14 2.95 -4.64
C VAL A 50 -11.91 1.75 -5.17
N ILE A 51 -11.18 0.72 -5.56
CA ILE A 51 -11.67 -0.63 -5.82
C ILE A 51 -10.96 -1.54 -4.83
N THR A 52 -11.70 -2.16 -3.92
CA THR A 52 -11.17 -3.09 -2.91
C THR A 52 -10.75 -4.41 -3.55
N PHE A 53 -10.08 -5.27 -2.77
CA PHE A 53 -9.65 -6.59 -3.24
C PHE A 53 -10.83 -7.49 -3.65
N ASP A 54 -11.98 -7.35 -2.97
CA ASP A 54 -13.19 -8.13 -3.22
C ASP A 54 -14.19 -7.42 -4.17
N GLY A 55 -13.82 -6.24 -4.66
CA GLY A 55 -14.49 -5.55 -5.77
C GLY A 55 -15.50 -4.48 -5.36
N ALA A 56 -15.59 -4.11 -4.09
CA ALA A 56 -16.34 -2.94 -3.64
C ALA A 56 -15.75 -1.66 -4.25
N LYS A 57 -16.62 -0.77 -4.71
CA LYS A 57 -16.24 0.48 -5.36
C LYS A 57 -16.80 1.66 -4.59
N TYR A 58 -15.94 2.60 -4.24
CA TYR A 58 -16.36 3.82 -3.55
C TYR A 58 -15.40 4.98 -3.83
N THR A 59 -15.87 6.20 -3.61
CA THR A 59 -15.02 7.40 -3.67
C THR A 59 -14.63 7.84 -2.26
N PHE A 60 -13.37 8.23 -2.10
CA PHE A 60 -12.79 8.59 -0.81
C PHE A 60 -12.33 10.06 -0.78
N PRO A 61 -13.08 10.98 -0.17
CA PRO A 61 -12.75 12.42 -0.15
C PRO A 61 -11.80 12.82 0.99
N GLY A 62 -10.90 11.93 1.45
CA GLY A 62 -10.02 12.20 2.59
C GLY A 62 -8.77 13.02 2.22
N LYS A 63 -8.36 13.95 3.09
CA LYS A 63 -7.10 14.72 2.97
C LYS A 63 -6.17 14.37 4.14
N GLY A 64 -4.96 13.91 3.85
CA GLY A 64 -4.02 13.47 4.88
C GLY A 64 -3.22 12.24 4.47
N TYR A 65 -2.82 11.45 5.46
CA TYR A 65 -2.16 10.17 5.23
C TYR A 65 -3.10 9.05 5.63
N PHE A 66 -3.21 8.03 4.79
CA PHE A 66 -4.12 6.92 5.02
C PHE A 66 -3.41 5.60 4.76
N VAL A 67 -3.83 4.58 5.50
CA VAL A 67 -3.40 3.20 5.26
C VAL A 67 -4.21 2.63 4.10
N LEU A 68 -3.54 2.40 2.98
CA LEU A 68 -4.16 1.80 1.80
C LEU A 68 -4.40 0.30 2.04
N VAL A 69 -3.37 -0.40 2.52
CA VAL A 69 -3.48 -1.77 3.02
C VAL A 69 -2.44 -2.02 4.10
N MET A 70 -2.80 -2.79 5.11
CA MET A 70 -1.91 -3.34 6.11
C MET A 70 -2.22 -4.83 6.31
N SER A 71 -1.21 -5.61 6.68
CA SER A 71 -1.37 -6.98 7.14
C SER A 71 -0.70 -7.15 8.50
N ASP A 72 -1.43 -7.69 9.48
CA ASP A 72 -0.92 -8.01 10.83
C ASP A 72 -0.54 -9.50 10.98
N ASP A 73 -0.30 -10.20 9.86
CA ASP A 73 0.17 -11.58 9.90
C ASP A 73 1.60 -11.64 10.49
N PRO A 74 1.88 -12.54 11.46
CA PRO A 74 3.22 -12.70 12.04
C PRO A 74 4.30 -13.06 11.01
N THR A 75 3.93 -13.66 9.87
CA THR A 75 4.86 -14.04 8.80
C THR A 75 5.20 -12.88 7.86
N HIS A 76 4.20 -12.06 7.51
CA HIS A 76 4.32 -10.97 6.54
C HIS A 76 3.55 -9.72 7.00
N LYS A 77 4.17 -8.93 7.87
CA LYS A 77 3.65 -7.64 8.30
C LYS A 77 3.79 -6.61 7.20
N LEU A 78 2.72 -6.36 6.47
CA LEU A 78 2.66 -5.41 5.36
C LEU A 78 2.13 -4.06 5.83
N MET A 79 2.70 -2.97 5.34
CA MET A 79 2.13 -1.64 5.47
C MET A 79 2.32 -0.83 4.19
N VAL A 80 1.22 -0.43 3.57
CA VAL A 80 1.16 0.46 2.42
C VAL A 80 0.33 1.67 2.80
N GLN A 81 0.92 2.85 2.66
CA GLN A 81 0.28 4.12 2.98
C GLN A 81 0.26 5.02 1.76
N VAL A 82 -0.76 5.86 1.71
CA VAL A 82 -0.93 6.89 0.68
C VAL A 82 -1.05 8.26 1.32
N ARG A 83 -0.56 9.28 0.61
CA ARG A 83 -0.72 10.68 0.94
C ARG A 83 -1.71 11.29 -0.03
N LEU A 84 -2.82 11.78 0.50
CA LEU A 84 -3.86 12.50 -0.22
C LEU A 84 -3.76 13.99 0.06
N GLU A 85 -3.62 14.77 -1.00
CA GLU A 85 -3.54 16.23 -0.93
C GLU A 85 -4.53 16.88 -1.88
N GLN A 86 -4.84 18.13 -1.62
CA GLN A 86 -5.56 18.95 -2.59
C GLN A 86 -4.64 19.23 -3.78
N PRO A 87 -5.12 19.06 -5.03
CA PRO A 87 -4.33 19.41 -6.20
C PRO A 87 -4.02 20.92 -6.23
N ASP A 88 -3.01 21.30 -7.01
CA ASP A 88 -2.65 22.70 -7.19
C ASP A 88 -3.83 23.48 -7.83
N ASP A 89 -3.91 24.78 -7.54
CA ASP A 89 -4.99 25.64 -8.05
C ASP A 89 -5.04 25.67 -9.58
N THR A 90 -6.26 25.88 -10.09
CA THR A 90 -6.47 26.09 -11.52
C THR A 90 -5.76 27.35 -12.01
N LEU A 91 -5.58 27.48 -13.34
CA LEU A 91 -5.01 28.68 -13.96
C LEU A 91 -5.75 29.99 -13.59
N TRP A 92 -6.99 29.88 -13.12
CA TRP A 92 -7.83 31.00 -12.69
C TRP A 92 -7.76 31.26 -11.18
N HIS A 93 -6.76 30.70 -10.48
CA HIS A 93 -6.60 30.79 -9.02
C HIS A 93 -7.81 30.30 -8.23
N SER A 94 -8.58 29.37 -8.81
CA SER A 94 -9.68 28.70 -8.11
C SER A 94 -9.20 27.40 -7.50
N HIS A 95 -9.53 27.20 -6.23
CA HIS A 95 -9.30 25.96 -5.50
C HIS A 95 -10.22 24.86 -6.04
N VAL A 96 -9.66 23.66 -6.21
CA VAL A 96 -10.42 22.48 -6.58
C VAL A 96 -10.78 21.73 -5.30
N ASN A 97 -12.06 21.53 -5.04
CA ASN A 97 -12.55 20.79 -3.86
C ASN A 97 -12.46 19.27 -4.08
N ALA A 98 -11.25 18.79 -4.38
CA ALA A 98 -10.96 17.38 -4.60
C ALA A 98 -9.64 17.03 -3.90
N THR A 99 -9.38 15.73 -3.77
CA THR A 99 -8.09 15.22 -3.30
C THR A 99 -7.47 14.31 -4.35
N VAL A 100 -6.15 14.19 -4.33
CA VAL A 100 -5.40 13.33 -5.25
C VAL A 100 -4.26 12.67 -4.50
N ILE A 101 -3.84 11.48 -4.95
CA ILE A 101 -2.69 10.80 -4.37
C ILE A 101 -1.41 11.50 -4.85
N THR A 102 -0.60 11.96 -3.91
CA THR A 102 0.70 12.61 -4.21
C THR A 102 1.89 11.83 -3.70
N GLY A 103 1.67 10.83 -2.83
CA GLY A 103 2.75 9.98 -2.32
C GLY A 103 2.27 8.61 -1.87
N VAL A 104 3.19 7.64 -1.92
CA VAL A 104 3.01 6.26 -1.47
C VAL A 104 4.21 5.87 -0.62
N ALA A 105 4.00 5.16 0.47
CA ALA A 105 5.07 4.53 1.25
C ALA A 105 4.76 3.05 1.48
N VAL A 106 5.77 2.20 1.36
CA VAL A 106 5.66 0.75 1.47
C VAL A 106 6.75 0.21 2.39
N GLN A 107 6.36 -0.69 3.29
CA GLN A 107 7.28 -1.52 4.07
C GLN A 107 6.64 -2.89 4.32
N GLU A 108 7.48 -3.92 4.36
CA GLU A 108 7.11 -5.27 4.78
C GLU A 108 8.14 -5.81 5.76
N ASN A 109 7.70 -6.23 6.95
CA ASN A 109 8.58 -6.73 8.01
C ASN A 109 9.77 -5.75 8.26
N ASP A 110 10.98 -6.21 7.95
CA ASP A 110 12.25 -5.50 8.08
C ASP A 110 12.82 -5.03 6.73
N SER A 111 11.99 -4.97 5.68
CA SER A 111 12.39 -4.50 4.36
C SER A 111 12.72 -3.01 4.35
N SER A 112 13.51 -2.62 3.35
CA SER A 112 13.80 -1.22 3.09
C SER A 112 12.51 -0.44 2.84
N ILE A 113 12.39 0.75 3.44
CA ILE A 113 11.21 1.60 3.28
C ILE A 113 11.29 2.26 1.91
N VAL A 114 10.29 2.02 1.08
CA VAL A 114 10.17 2.62 -0.25
C VAL A 114 9.15 3.73 -0.21
N GLN A 115 9.51 4.91 -0.71
CA GLN A 115 8.60 6.04 -0.84
C GLN A 115 8.61 6.55 -2.28
N VAL A 116 7.43 6.78 -2.86
CA VAL A 116 7.27 7.31 -4.21
C VAL A 116 6.39 8.54 -4.14
N PHE A 117 6.85 9.66 -4.70
CA PHE A 117 6.12 10.93 -4.71
C PHE A 117 5.90 11.43 -6.14
N ALA A 118 4.73 12.02 -6.40
CA ALA A 118 4.49 12.81 -7.59
C ALA A 118 5.32 14.09 -7.54
N ARG A 119 5.98 14.44 -8.65
CA ARG A 119 6.71 15.72 -8.71
C ARG A 119 5.76 16.87 -9.03
N LYS A 120 6.07 18.03 -8.46
CA LYS A 120 5.40 19.30 -8.80
C LYS A 120 5.62 19.71 -10.26
N PRO A 121 4.71 20.50 -10.87
CA PRO A 121 4.74 20.88 -12.29
C PRO A 121 6.12 21.26 -12.84
N MET A 122 6.82 22.17 -12.18
CA MET A 122 8.12 22.68 -12.64
C MET A 122 9.26 21.64 -12.58
N ARG A 123 9.11 20.58 -11.78
CA ARG A 123 10.12 19.51 -11.59
C ARG A 123 9.84 18.25 -12.43
N ARG A 124 8.73 18.22 -13.18
CA ARG A 124 8.26 17.07 -13.98
C ARG A 124 8.84 16.98 -15.39
N TRP A 125 9.62 17.97 -15.83
CA TRP A 125 10.09 18.06 -17.22
C TRP A 125 10.95 16.86 -17.65
N ARG A 126 11.73 16.28 -16.73
CA ARG A 126 12.58 15.10 -16.99
C ARG A 126 12.01 13.81 -16.40
N TYR A 127 11.61 13.85 -15.14
CA TYR A 127 11.11 12.69 -14.42
C TYR A 127 9.78 13.02 -13.76
N ARG A 128 8.83 12.11 -13.83
CA ARG A 128 7.48 12.27 -13.28
C ARG A 128 7.40 12.01 -11.77
N THR A 129 8.17 11.03 -11.29
CA THR A 129 8.18 10.62 -9.87
C THR A 129 9.51 10.88 -9.17
N ASP A 130 9.46 11.00 -7.85
CA ASP A 130 10.60 10.97 -6.94
C ASP A 130 10.55 9.70 -6.10
N VAL A 131 11.55 8.84 -6.25
CA VAL A 131 11.65 7.55 -5.54
C VAL A 131 12.74 7.64 -4.48
N TYR A 132 12.40 7.30 -3.25
CA TYR A 132 13.32 7.19 -2.12
C TYR A 132 13.30 5.77 -1.58
N VAL A 133 14.46 5.26 -1.22
CA VAL A 133 14.63 3.98 -0.53
C VAL A 133 15.50 4.23 0.69
N ASP A 134 14.97 3.98 1.88
CA ASP A 134 15.61 4.30 3.17
C ASP A 134 16.06 5.77 3.25
N GLY A 135 15.20 6.69 2.77
CA GLY A 135 15.49 8.13 2.72
C GLY A 135 16.46 8.58 1.63
N VAL A 136 17.08 7.65 0.89
CA VAL A 136 18.01 7.96 -0.20
C VAL A 136 17.29 7.95 -1.54
N ARG A 137 17.41 9.05 -2.30
CA ARG A 137 16.79 9.17 -3.63
C ARG A 137 17.42 8.21 -4.64
N ARG A 138 16.59 7.52 -5.43
CA ARG A 138 17.01 6.57 -6.47
C ARG A 138 16.53 7.02 -7.85
N PHE A 139 17.32 6.71 -8.87
CA PHE A 139 17.05 7.03 -10.28
C PHE A 139 16.98 5.75 -11.10
N PHE A 140 16.10 5.74 -12.11
CA PHE A 140 15.85 4.60 -13.00
C PHE A 140 15.99 5.00 -14.48
N ASP A 141 16.84 5.98 -14.78
CA ASP A 141 16.95 6.59 -16.10
C ASP A 141 17.88 5.83 -17.06
N LYS A 142 18.83 5.06 -16.52
CA LYS A 142 19.75 4.23 -17.31
C LYS A 142 19.25 2.78 -17.42
N PRO A 143 19.55 2.06 -18.53
CA PRO A 143 19.14 0.67 -18.71
C PRO A 143 19.56 -0.26 -17.55
N HIS A 144 20.77 -0.10 -17.03
CA HIS A 144 21.28 -0.90 -15.91
C HIS A 144 20.71 -0.48 -14.54
N TRP A 145 20.00 0.66 -14.45
CA TRP A 145 19.32 1.12 -13.23
C TRP A 145 17.80 0.93 -13.30
N LYS A 146 17.26 0.40 -14.40
CA LYS A 146 15.82 0.08 -14.55
C LYS A 146 15.36 -0.98 -13.56
N TYR A 147 16.27 -1.79 -13.03
CA TYR A 147 16.03 -2.79 -12.01
C TYR A 147 17.04 -2.60 -10.89
N GLN A 148 16.54 -2.46 -9.65
CA GLN A 148 17.37 -2.26 -8.47
C GLN A 148 16.83 -3.13 -7.34
N GLN A 149 17.72 -3.87 -6.68
CA GLN A 149 17.39 -4.76 -5.57
C GLN A 149 17.86 -4.13 -4.26
N PHE A 150 17.02 -4.19 -3.24
CA PHE A 150 17.29 -3.72 -1.89
C PHE A 150 16.94 -4.82 -0.88
N ARG A 151 17.03 -4.50 0.41
CA ARG A 151 16.71 -5.46 1.48
C ARG A 151 15.23 -5.83 1.40
N ASN A 152 14.96 -7.09 1.05
CA ASN A 152 13.62 -7.69 0.98
C ASN A 152 12.63 -6.92 0.08
N VAL A 153 13.12 -6.13 -0.89
CA VAL A 153 12.29 -5.41 -1.86
C VAL A 153 13.06 -5.18 -3.15
N ASP A 154 12.41 -5.40 -4.29
CA ASP A 154 12.95 -5.16 -5.62
C ASP A 154 12.13 -4.05 -6.31
N LEU A 155 12.79 -3.06 -6.90
CA LEU A 155 12.17 -1.97 -7.64
C LEU A 155 12.47 -2.08 -9.12
N ARG A 156 11.46 -1.82 -9.94
CA ARG A 156 11.57 -1.85 -11.39
C ARG A 156 10.84 -0.69 -12.03
N ASN A 157 11.47 -0.10 -13.04
CA ASN A 157 10.82 0.79 -14.00
C ASN A 157 10.77 0.07 -15.36
N PRO A 158 9.61 0.05 -16.06
CA PRO A 158 9.52 -0.60 -17.37
C PRO A 158 10.57 -0.08 -18.35
N LEU A 159 11.12 -0.96 -19.19
CA LEU A 159 12.28 -0.63 -20.04
C LEU A 159 12.02 0.53 -21.01
N GLN A 160 10.80 0.64 -21.52
CA GLN A 160 10.39 1.71 -22.44
C GLN A 160 10.04 3.02 -21.72
N ASN A 161 9.84 2.98 -20.40
CA ASN A 161 9.46 4.14 -19.61
C ASN A 161 10.70 4.97 -19.26
N MET A 162 11.00 6.02 -20.02
CA MET A 162 12.20 6.85 -19.78
C MET A 162 11.98 8.01 -18.81
N ASN A 163 10.71 8.41 -18.62
CA ASN A 163 10.32 9.56 -17.81
C ASN A 163 10.03 9.19 -16.34
N GLN A 164 10.24 7.94 -15.93
CA GLN A 164 9.92 7.44 -14.59
C GLN A 164 8.46 7.72 -14.19
N SER A 165 7.52 7.62 -15.14
CA SER A 165 6.08 7.76 -14.83
C SER A 165 5.48 6.51 -14.20
N GLU A 166 6.23 5.41 -14.13
CA GLU A 166 5.75 4.16 -13.58
C GLU A 166 6.86 3.49 -12.77
N ILE A 167 6.54 3.07 -11.55
CA ILE A 167 7.43 2.33 -10.67
C ILE A 167 6.68 1.12 -10.15
N ILE A 168 7.30 -0.05 -10.31
CA ILE A 168 6.81 -1.33 -9.82
C ILE A 168 7.68 -1.74 -8.64
N ILE A 169 7.06 -1.96 -7.49
CA ILE A 169 7.68 -2.41 -6.25
C ILE A 169 7.25 -3.86 -6.04
N MET A 170 8.20 -4.76 -5.85
CA MET A 170 7.95 -6.19 -5.63
C MET A 170 8.56 -6.59 -4.29
N LEU A 171 7.71 -7.04 -3.37
CA LEU A 171 8.11 -7.55 -2.06
C LEU A 171 8.40 -9.05 -2.12
N LYS A 172 9.16 -9.58 -1.16
CA LYS A 172 9.56 -11.00 -1.17
C LYS A 172 8.39 -11.94 -0.84
N SER A 173 7.35 -11.46 -0.17
CA SER A 173 6.08 -12.18 0.01
C SER A 173 5.31 -12.44 -1.29
N GLY A 174 5.68 -11.79 -2.39
CA GLY A 174 4.93 -11.82 -3.65
C GLY A 174 3.95 -10.67 -3.82
N VAL A 175 3.85 -9.76 -2.84
CA VAL A 175 3.06 -8.53 -2.97
C VAL A 175 3.68 -7.61 -4.02
N GLY A 176 2.86 -7.17 -4.97
CA GLY A 176 3.23 -6.22 -6.01
C GLY A 176 2.53 -4.88 -5.82
N ILE A 177 3.26 -3.78 -5.91
CA ILE A 177 2.69 -2.43 -5.92
C ILE A 177 3.12 -1.73 -7.21
N GLN A 178 2.17 -1.27 -8.00
CA GLN A 178 2.42 -0.48 -9.19
C GLN A 178 1.95 0.96 -8.93
N VAL A 179 2.87 1.90 -9.05
CA VAL A 179 2.61 3.33 -8.91
C VAL A 179 2.76 3.97 -10.28
N HIS A 180 1.68 4.51 -10.82
CA HIS A 180 1.65 5.22 -12.08
C HIS A 180 1.40 6.71 -11.83
N GLU A 181 2.13 7.59 -12.51
CA GLU A 181 1.93 9.04 -12.43
C GLU A 181 1.28 9.56 -13.69
N SER A 182 0.23 10.35 -13.51
CA SER A 182 -0.48 11.06 -14.56
C SER A 182 -0.72 12.51 -14.12
N TYR A 183 -0.02 13.46 -14.73
CA TYR A 183 -0.20 14.91 -14.51
C TYR A 183 -0.10 15.38 -13.04
N GLY A 184 0.64 14.68 -12.19
CA GLY A 184 0.87 15.02 -10.77
C GLY A 184 0.02 14.27 -9.78
N MET A 185 -0.82 13.39 -10.30
CA MET A 185 -1.65 12.47 -9.54
C MET A 185 -1.02 11.10 -9.69
N LEU A 186 -0.99 10.35 -8.59
CA LEU A 186 -0.57 8.95 -8.61
C LEU A 186 -1.81 8.06 -8.66
N ASP A 187 -1.72 7.01 -9.45
CA ASP A 187 -2.61 5.85 -9.37
C ASP A 187 -1.81 4.69 -8.77
N VAL A 188 -2.43 3.97 -7.83
CA VAL A 188 -1.76 2.93 -7.04
C VAL A 188 -2.55 1.64 -7.16
N LEU A 189 -1.91 0.63 -7.73
CA LEU A 189 -2.41 -0.73 -7.77
C LEU A 189 -1.61 -1.58 -6.79
N VAL A 190 -2.31 -2.30 -5.92
CA VAL A 190 -1.72 -3.27 -5.00
C VAL A 190 -2.24 -4.65 -5.37
N SER A 191 -1.34 -5.60 -5.54
CA SER A 191 -1.63 -6.99 -5.84
C SER A 191 -1.18 -7.86 -4.68
N LEU A 192 -2.12 -8.57 -4.05
CA LEU A 192 -1.88 -9.47 -2.94
C LEU A 192 -1.95 -10.93 -3.40
N PRO A 193 -0.96 -11.77 -3.07
CA PRO A 193 -1.05 -13.19 -3.34
C PRO A 193 -2.14 -13.86 -2.48
N PRO A 194 -2.68 -15.02 -2.90
CA PRO A 194 -3.73 -15.74 -2.17
C PRO A 194 -3.39 -16.14 -0.72
N SER A 195 -2.11 -16.06 -0.32
CA SER A 195 -1.67 -16.28 1.06
C SER A 195 -2.17 -15.21 2.04
N TYR A 196 -2.52 -14.03 1.54
CA TYR A 196 -3.10 -12.95 2.34
C TYR A 196 -4.62 -13.08 2.50
N ASN A 197 -5.25 -14.04 1.82
CA ASN A 197 -6.67 -14.26 1.97
C ASN A 197 -6.96 -14.78 3.38
N THR A 198 -7.71 -14.02 4.16
CA THR A 198 -8.02 -14.37 5.55
C THR A 198 -9.50 -14.57 5.77
N THR A 199 -9.84 -15.74 6.30
CA THR A 199 -11.19 -16.05 6.74
C THR A 199 -11.24 -15.98 8.26
N CYS A 200 -12.22 -15.24 8.78
CA CYS A 200 -12.43 -15.16 10.21
C CYS A 200 -12.68 -16.54 10.82
N LYS A 201 -11.91 -16.90 11.86
CA LYS A 201 -12.14 -18.15 12.59
C LYS A 201 -13.35 -18.00 13.52
N PRO A 202 -14.21 -19.03 13.64
CA PRO A 202 -15.31 -19.03 14.59
C PRO A 202 -14.81 -18.78 16.03
N GLY A 203 -15.45 -17.85 16.76
CA GLY A 203 -15.08 -17.49 18.14
C GLY A 203 -14.09 -16.33 18.27
N VAL A 204 -13.66 -15.73 17.15
CA VAL A 204 -12.84 -14.52 17.11
C VAL A 204 -13.68 -13.33 16.63
N THR A 205 -13.62 -12.21 17.34
CA THR A 205 -14.35 -10.99 16.96
C THR A 205 -13.59 -10.18 15.90
N ALA A 206 -14.34 -9.58 14.97
CA ALA A 206 -13.85 -8.56 14.03
C ALA A 206 -13.29 -7.31 14.73
N SER A 207 -13.75 -7.03 15.96
CA SER A 207 -13.25 -5.91 16.75
C SER A 207 -11.83 -6.18 17.24
N SER A 208 -10.91 -5.32 16.84
CA SER A 208 -9.55 -5.33 17.35
C SER A 208 -8.98 -3.93 17.37
N SER A 209 -9.02 -3.30 18.53
CA SER A 209 -8.09 -2.20 18.80
C SER A 209 -6.67 -2.67 18.45
N LEU A 210 -5.84 -1.76 17.94
CA LEU A 210 -4.42 -2.02 17.62
C LEU A 210 -3.60 -2.60 18.79
N ASN A 211 -4.19 -2.67 19.99
CA ASN A 211 -3.65 -3.30 21.19
C ASN A 211 -4.81 -3.92 21.99
N ALA A 212 -5.35 -5.07 21.56
CA ALA A 212 -6.16 -5.87 22.47
C ALA A 212 -5.24 -6.43 23.57
N MET A 213 -5.41 -5.94 24.80
CA MET A 213 -4.66 -6.30 26.01
C MET A 213 -4.71 -7.80 26.39
N ASP A 214 -5.37 -8.66 25.60
CA ASP A 214 -5.80 -9.99 26.04
C ASP A 214 -5.40 -11.14 25.10
N GLY A 215 -4.41 -10.95 24.22
CA GLY A 215 -3.92 -12.02 23.35
C GLY A 215 -4.98 -12.59 22.38
N THR A 216 -6.10 -11.89 22.20
CA THR A 216 -7.15 -12.26 21.24
C THR A 216 -6.60 -12.04 19.83
N THR A 217 -6.50 -13.13 19.07
CA THR A 217 -6.00 -13.11 17.68
C THR A 217 -6.99 -12.31 16.84
N ARG A 218 -6.53 -11.45 15.91
CA ARG A 218 -7.44 -10.73 15.00
C ARG A 218 -8.18 -11.70 14.07
N CYS A 219 -9.42 -11.36 13.76
CA CYS A 219 -10.28 -12.07 12.81
C CYS A 219 -9.76 -11.93 11.36
N TYR A 220 -9.45 -10.70 10.93
CA TYR A 220 -8.82 -10.39 9.65
C TYR A 220 -7.40 -9.88 9.87
N THR A 221 -6.45 -10.35 9.06
CA THR A 221 -5.09 -9.82 9.11
C THR A 221 -4.92 -8.65 8.15
N THR A 222 -5.61 -8.67 7.00
CA THR A 222 -5.57 -7.63 5.97
C THR A 222 -6.67 -6.60 6.17
N LEU A 223 -6.29 -5.33 6.31
CA LEU A 223 -7.21 -4.21 6.55
C LEU A 223 -6.69 -2.94 5.84
N GLY A 224 -7.55 -1.94 5.66
CA GLY A 224 -7.19 -0.64 5.09
C GLY A 224 -8.24 -0.17 4.08
N LEU A 225 -7.95 0.91 3.36
CA LEU A 225 -8.88 1.44 2.35
C LEU A 225 -9.19 0.42 1.23
N LEU A 226 -8.29 -0.52 0.92
CA LEU A 226 -8.56 -1.60 -0.05
C LEU A 226 -9.40 -2.75 0.49
N GLY A 227 -9.93 -2.61 1.71
CA GLY A 227 -10.85 -3.55 2.34
C GLY A 227 -10.19 -4.77 2.98
N THR A 228 -11.03 -5.66 3.49
CA THR A 228 -10.65 -7.00 3.95
C THR A 228 -10.50 -7.91 2.74
N TYR A 229 -9.53 -8.83 2.75
CA TYR A 229 -9.39 -9.79 1.66
C TYR A 229 -9.91 -11.16 2.09
N ASN A 230 -11.21 -11.40 1.88
CA ASN A 230 -11.90 -12.64 2.29
C ASN A 230 -12.89 -13.17 1.20
N ASN A 231 -12.98 -12.51 0.04
CA ASN A 231 -13.96 -12.72 -1.02
C ASN A 231 -15.41 -12.38 -0.62
N ASP A 232 -15.63 -11.49 0.36
CA ASP A 232 -16.94 -10.94 0.72
C ASP A 232 -16.95 -9.41 0.58
N ILE A 233 -17.68 -8.92 -0.40
CA ILE A 233 -17.80 -7.49 -0.66
C ILE A 233 -18.53 -6.72 0.46
N ASN A 234 -19.30 -7.42 1.31
CA ASN A 234 -20.20 -6.78 2.27
C ASN A 234 -19.51 -6.33 3.56
N ASP A 235 -18.27 -6.77 3.81
CA ASP A 235 -17.48 -6.40 4.98
C ASP A 235 -16.16 -5.70 4.64
N ASP A 236 -15.94 -5.36 3.37
CA ASP A 236 -14.80 -4.58 2.89
C ASP A 236 -14.63 -3.23 3.61
N LEU A 237 -15.73 -2.54 3.90
CA LEU A 237 -15.71 -1.27 4.63
C LEU A 237 -15.75 -1.50 6.15
N MET A 238 -14.92 -2.42 6.63
CA MET A 238 -14.73 -2.70 8.05
C MET A 238 -13.67 -1.78 8.63
N SER A 239 -14.07 -0.99 9.63
CA SER A 239 -13.16 -0.15 10.39
C SER A 239 -12.15 -0.98 11.19
N SER A 240 -11.06 -0.35 11.63
CA SER A 240 -10.12 -0.99 12.56
C SER A 240 -10.76 -1.41 13.89
N THR A 241 -11.91 -0.83 14.26
CA THR A 241 -12.69 -1.22 15.45
C THR A 241 -13.63 -2.40 15.22
N GLY A 242 -13.70 -2.94 14.00
CA GLY A 242 -14.55 -4.06 13.61
C GLY A 242 -15.99 -3.69 13.24
N GLN A 243 -16.28 -2.39 13.07
CA GLN A 243 -17.60 -1.93 12.63
C GLN A 243 -17.64 -1.91 11.11
N VAL A 244 -18.65 -2.57 10.52
CA VAL A 244 -18.86 -2.58 9.08
C VAL A 244 -19.78 -1.44 8.66
N THR A 245 -19.29 -0.57 7.78
CA THR A 245 -20.11 0.47 7.15
C THR A 245 -20.71 -0.06 5.86
N ARG A 246 -22.04 -0.14 5.78
CA ARG A 246 -22.73 -0.57 4.57
C ARG A 246 -23.28 0.65 3.84
N SER A 247 -22.75 0.94 2.66
CA SER A 247 -23.34 1.91 1.74
C SER A 247 -24.24 1.18 0.74
N SER A 248 -25.55 1.43 0.77
CA SER A 248 -26.49 0.99 -0.25
C SER A 248 -26.76 2.11 -1.25
N GLY A 249 -26.48 1.90 -2.55
CA GLY A 249 -26.73 2.87 -3.61
C GLY A 249 -25.44 3.45 -4.23
N ASP A 250 -25.54 4.65 -4.83
CA ASP A 250 -24.41 5.30 -5.48
C ASP A 250 -23.36 5.76 -4.45
N THR A 251 -22.19 5.10 -4.47
CA THR A 251 -21.03 5.43 -3.62
C THR A 251 -20.25 6.66 -4.08
N PHE A 252 -20.79 7.38 -5.07
CA PHE A 252 -20.22 8.57 -5.70
C PHE A 252 -20.95 9.87 -5.31
N THR A 253 -22.05 9.79 -4.53
CA THR A 253 -22.76 10.99 -4.09
C THR A 253 -22.06 11.64 -2.90
N ALA A 254 -22.18 12.96 -2.76
CA ALA A 254 -21.53 13.70 -1.66
C ALA A 254 -21.95 13.21 -0.26
N SER A 255 -23.21 12.79 -0.08
CA SER A 255 -23.70 12.29 1.21
C SER A 255 -23.16 10.90 1.54
N THR A 256 -23.09 9.99 0.57
CA THR A 256 -22.56 8.64 0.77
C THR A 256 -21.05 8.65 0.96
N THR A 257 -20.32 9.45 0.17
CA THR A 257 -18.86 9.60 0.30
C THR A 257 -18.45 10.18 1.65
N GLN A 258 -19.18 11.19 2.15
CA GLN A 258 -18.93 11.75 3.48
C GLN A 258 -19.20 10.72 4.59
N MET A 259 -20.30 9.95 4.49
CA MET A 259 -20.59 8.87 5.44
C MET A 259 -19.48 7.82 5.48
N ILE A 260 -18.98 7.40 4.31
CA ILE A 260 -17.87 6.43 4.21
C ILE A 260 -16.61 7.00 4.85
N TYR A 261 -16.31 8.28 4.62
CA TYR A 261 -15.18 8.94 5.28
C TYR A 261 -15.34 8.95 6.81
N ASP A 262 -16.48 9.41 7.32
CA ASP A 262 -16.68 9.58 8.77
C ASP A 262 -16.68 8.24 9.52
N GLN A 263 -17.33 7.21 8.98
CA GLN A 263 -17.51 5.93 9.66
C GLN A 263 -16.35 4.93 9.45
N PHE A 264 -15.72 4.95 8.27
CA PHE A 264 -14.69 3.98 7.89
C PHE A 264 -13.34 4.66 7.66
N GLY A 265 -13.31 5.67 6.80
CA GLY A 265 -12.10 6.38 6.37
C GLY A 265 -11.25 6.96 7.48
N SER A 266 -11.90 7.62 8.43
CA SER A 266 -11.28 8.25 9.62
C SER A 266 -10.49 7.24 10.45
N THR A 267 -10.90 5.96 10.44
CA THR A 267 -10.22 4.89 11.18
C THR A 267 -8.95 4.37 10.50
N CYS A 268 -8.74 4.74 9.23
CA CYS A 268 -7.56 4.42 8.44
C CYS A 268 -6.54 5.58 8.40
N GLU A 269 -6.78 6.66 9.13
CA GLU A 269 -5.87 7.81 9.20
C GLU A 269 -4.52 7.43 9.83
N SER A 270 -3.46 8.03 9.28
CA SER A 270 -2.11 7.94 9.80
C SER A 270 -1.54 9.35 10.02
N ALA A 271 -0.69 9.51 11.02
CA ALA A 271 -0.08 10.81 11.32
C ALA A 271 0.90 11.27 10.23
N ARG A 272 1.58 10.32 9.57
CA ARG A 272 2.58 10.58 8.51
C ARG A 272 2.88 9.31 7.72
N LEU A 273 3.44 9.47 6.51
CA LEU A 273 4.05 8.34 5.79
C LEU A 273 5.17 7.69 6.62
N LEU A 274 5.35 6.39 6.42
CA LEU A 274 6.51 5.65 6.94
C LEU A 274 7.82 6.35 6.58
N VAL A 275 8.63 6.62 7.59
CA VAL A 275 10.00 7.13 7.49
C VAL A 275 10.87 6.21 8.36
N GLN A 276 12.17 6.12 8.05
CA GLN A 276 13.16 5.30 8.77
C GLN A 276 13.15 5.48 10.31
N SER A 277 12.62 6.60 10.82
CA SER A 277 12.45 6.88 12.26
C SER A 277 11.10 6.45 12.87
N SER A 278 10.26 5.71 12.14
CA SER A 278 8.87 5.40 12.54
C SER A 278 8.70 4.25 13.54
N TRP A 279 9.75 3.51 13.89
CA TRP A 279 9.69 2.47 14.94
C TRP A 279 9.92 3.00 16.37
N GLN A 280 10.02 4.32 16.56
CA GLN A 280 10.23 4.95 17.88
C GLN A 280 9.06 5.84 18.35
N LEU A 281 7.92 5.86 17.66
CA LEU A 281 6.77 6.71 18.03
C LEU A 281 5.47 5.90 18.14
N HIS A 282 5.50 4.88 18.97
CA HIS A 282 4.33 4.42 19.71
C HIS A 282 4.61 4.59 21.20
N PHE A 283 4.65 5.83 21.67
CA PHE A 283 4.46 6.23 23.08
C PHE A 283 4.24 7.76 23.14
N LEU A 284 3.19 8.25 22.49
CA LEU A 284 2.61 9.53 22.88
C LEU A 284 1.67 9.30 24.08
N THR A 285 2.24 9.07 25.27
CA THR A 285 1.51 9.26 26.55
C THR A 285 2.36 9.64 27.78
N VAL A 286 3.70 9.76 27.74
CA VAL A 286 4.45 10.09 28.99
C VAL A 286 5.32 11.36 28.93
N THR A 287 5.56 11.96 27.78
CA THR A 287 6.35 13.22 27.71
C THR A 287 5.51 14.50 27.84
N ALA A 288 4.25 14.40 28.26
CA ALA A 288 3.54 15.52 28.89
C ALA A 288 3.98 15.76 30.34
N LEU A 289 4.71 14.82 30.97
CA LEU A 289 5.20 14.95 32.34
C LEU A 289 6.54 15.70 32.48
N LYS A 290 7.27 15.94 31.38
CA LYS A 290 8.59 16.61 31.43
C LYS A 290 8.52 18.14 31.35
N ILE A 291 7.37 18.70 30.97
CA ILE A 291 7.13 20.15 31.00
C ILE A 291 6.50 20.57 32.35
N LEU A 292 5.78 19.68 33.05
CA LEU A 292 5.31 19.96 34.41
C LEU A 292 6.41 19.85 35.50
N PHE A 293 7.44 19.02 35.30
CA PHE A 293 8.54 18.90 36.27
C PHE A 293 9.56 20.05 36.23
N LEU A 294 9.58 20.86 35.16
CA LEU A 294 10.42 22.06 35.07
C LEU A 294 9.73 23.33 35.59
N ALA A 295 8.42 23.29 35.84
CA ALA A 295 7.67 24.41 36.44
C ALA A 295 7.55 24.30 37.97
N ALA A 296 7.81 23.13 38.57
CA ALA A 296 7.74 22.94 40.02
C ALA A 296 9.06 23.22 40.78
N ASN A 297 10.19 23.33 40.07
CA ASN A 297 11.51 23.60 40.67
C ASN A 297 11.96 25.06 40.59
N SER A 298 11.10 25.97 40.15
CA SER A 298 11.40 27.41 40.03
C SER A 298 10.78 28.27 41.15
N PHE A 299 10.19 27.65 42.18
CA PHE A 299 9.47 28.34 43.27
C PHE A 299 10.06 28.13 44.67
N THR A 300 11.33 27.72 44.79
CA THR A 300 12.04 27.57 46.08
C THR A 300 13.44 28.21 46.09
N GLN A 301 13.57 29.40 45.50
CA GLN A 301 14.72 30.28 45.73
C GLN A 301 14.29 31.75 45.81
N TYR A 302 13.47 32.11 46.80
CA TYR A 302 13.41 33.47 47.37
C TYR A 302 12.80 33.38 48.78
N SER A 303 13.63 33.00 49.76
CA SER A 303 13.37 33.23 51.19
C SER A 303 14.69 33.28 51.95
N THR A 304 15.33 34.44 51.89
CA THR A 304 16.24 35.01 52.90
C THR A 304 16.04 36.51 52.87
#